data_AF-A0A2K4YGP1-F1
#
_entry.id   AF-A0A2K4YGP1-F1
#
_cell.length_a   1.000
_cell.length_b   1.000
_cell.length_c   1.000
_cell.angle_alpha   90.00
_cell.angle_beta   90.00
_cell.angle_gamma   90.00
#
_symmetry.space_group_name_H-M   'P 1'
#
loop_
_entity.id
_entity.type
_entity.pdbx_description
1 polymer ?
#
loop_
_entity_poly.entity_id
_entity_poly.type
_entity_poly.pdbx_seq_one_letter_code
_entity_poly.pdbx_strand_id
1 'polypeptide(L)'
;VWQSNWVRLIVAVFAALLGAGVLAAPPSFAGPTVCDYPDCTPGIMPHQVLGAPCDNTTYYAFGVADGYVSFASQPGRLMFCGSPRRYQPRWFRSPPMAGVKEEGANCQNYQNYVAQAPDGLFLICFAHDGIMSWVRADT
;
A
#
# COMPACT_ATOMS: atom_id res chain seq x y z
N VAL A 1 16.84 35.15 50.45
CA VAL A 1 15.68 35.60 49.64
C VAL A 1 15.93 35.53 48.13
N TRP A 2 17.14 35.82 47.63
CA TRP A 2 17.47 35.82 46.17
C TRP A 2 17.43 34.45 45.44
N GLN A 3 17.64 33.32 46.11
CA GLN A 3 17.64 31.99 45.45
C GLN A 3 16.24 31.46 45.07
N SER A 4 15.16 31.98 45.67
CA SER A 4 13.81 31.42 45.48
C SER A 4 13.17 31.81 44.14
N ASN A 5 13.42 33.04 43.66
CA ASN A 5 12.86 33.50 42.38
C ASN A 5 13.49 32.82 41.18
N TRP A 6 14.77 32.45 41.26
CA TRP A 6 15.48 31.81 40.17
C TRP A 6 14.98 30.38 39.92
N VAL A 7 14.71 29.63 40.99
CA VAL A 7 14.12 28.29 40.91
C VAL A 7 12.69 28.34 40.38
N ARG A 8 11.89 29.33 40.79
CA ARG A 8 10.51 29.52 40.27
C ARG A 8 10.49 29.85 38.78
N LEU A 9 11.43 30.67 38.31
CA LEU A 9 11.58 30.99 36.88
C LEU A 9 11.97 29.76 36.06
N ILE A 10 12.91 28.95 36.55
CA ILE A 10 13.34 27.73 35.85
C ILE A 10 12.18 26.74 35.72
N VAL A 11 11.41 26.51 36.80
CA VAL A 11 10.26 25.60 36.78
C VAL A 11 9.17 26.09 35.83
N ALA A 12 8.89 27.41 35.80
CA ALA A 12 7.90 27.98 34.89
C ALA A 12 8.30 27.84 33.42
N VAL A 13 9.59 28.04 33.09
CA VAL A 13 10.11 27.87 31.73
C VAL A 13 10.06 26.41 31.28
N PHE A 14 10.41 25.46 32.15
CA PHE A 14 10.30 24.04 31.85
C PHE A 14 8.85 23.59 31.65
N ALA A 15 7.91 24.07 32.47
CA ALA A 15 6.49 23.75 32.32
C ALA A 15 5.91 24.30 31.00
N ALA A 16 6.31 25.50 30.58
CA ALA A 16 5.88 26.11 29.32
C ALA A 16 6.42 25.37 28.09
N LEU A 17 7.67 24.88 28.15
CA LEU A 17 8.30 24.13 27.04
C LEU A 17 7.68 22.75 26.84
N LEU A 18 7.20 22.09 27.91
CA LEU A 18 6.52 20.80 27.80
C LEU A 18 5.11 20.91 27.18
N GLY A 19 4.47 22.08 27.24
CA GLY A 19 3.13 22.31 26.66
C GLY A 19 3.14 22.56 25.15
N ALA A 20 4.25 22.99 24.57
CA ALA A 20 4.31 23.43 23.16
C ALA A 20 4.57 22.31 22.14
N GLY A 21 4.81 21.07 22.58
CA GLY A 21 5.26 19.96 21.71
C GLY A 21 4.17 19.15 20.99
N VAL A 22 2.87 19.37 21.25
CA VAL A 22 1.82 18.38 20.92
C VAL A 22 0.91 18.76 19.73
N LEU A 23 1.13 19.87 19.03
CA LEU A 23 0.16 20.35 18.02
C LEU A 23 0.56 20.19 16.56
N ALA A 24 1.69 19.57 16.25
CA ALA A 24 2.01 19.23 14.87
C ALA A 24 1.28 17.94 14.47
N ALA A 25 0.07 18.07 13.91
CA ALA A 25 -0.58 16.97 13.22
C ALA A 25 0.37 16.48 12.10
N PRO A 26 0.50 15.15 11.89
CA PRO A 26 1.29 14.65 10.79
C PRO A 26 0.72 15.23 9.48
N PRO A 27 1.59 15.64 8.52
CA PRO A 27 1.11 16.12 7.24
C PRO A 27 0.28 15.01 6.56
N SER A 28 -1.02 15.23 6.43
CA SER A 28 -1.88 14.38 5.61
C SER A 28 -1.69 14.77 4.16
N PHE A 29 -0.94 13.98 3.41
CA PHE A 29 -0.97 14.06 1.95
C PHE A 29 -2.26 13.39 1.49
N ALA A 30 -3.21 14.18 0.98
CA ALA A 30 -4.28 13.64 0.18
C ALA A 30 -3.63 13.06 -1.09
N GLY A 31 -3.59 11.73 -1.18
CA GLY A 31 -3.23 11.04 -2.42
C GLY A 31 -4.16 11.48 -3.56
N PRO A 32 -3.82 11.16 -4.82
CA PRO A 32 -4.71 11.44 -5.94
C PRO A 32 -6.11 10.86 -5.66
N THR A 33 -7.16 11.60 -6.01
CA THR A 33 -8.56 11.19 -5.79
C THR A 33 -8.89 9.87 -6.47
N VAL A 34 -8.12 9.51 -7.51
CA VAL A 34 -8.15 8.22 -8.19
C VAL A 34 -6.74 7.63 -8.11
N CYS A 35 -6.60 6.48 -7.48
CA CYS A 35 -5.34 5.76 -7.42
C CYS A 35 -5.23 4.79 -8.60
N ASP A 36 -4.53 5.22 -9.66
CA ASP A 36 -4.33 4.43 -10.89
C ASP A 36 -2.96 3.76 -10.99
N TYR A 37 -2.13 3.90 -9.95
CA TYR A 37 -0.73 3.48 -9.96
C TYR A 37 -0.36 2.72 -8.68
N PRO A 38 0.71 1.92 -8.69
CA PRO A 38 1.08 1.13 -7.52
C PRO A 38 1.56 1.99 -6.34
N ASP A 39 2.18 3.15 -6.59
CA ASP A 39 2.75 4.03 -5.56
C ASP A 39 1.71 4.64 -4.61
N CYS A 40 0.47 4.82 -5.07
CA CYS A 40 -0.65 5.25 -4.23
C CYS A 40 -1.44 4.09 -3.63
N THR A 41 -1.13 2.83 -3.97
CA THR A 41 -1.90 1.68 -3.50
C THR A 41 -1.52 1.35 -2.06
N PRO A 42 -2.49 1.28 -1.13
CA PRO A 42 -2.20 0.96 0.26
C PRO A 42 -1.77 -0.50 0.43
N GLY A 43 -0.84 -0.73 1.35
CA GLY A 43 -0.47 -2.08 1.78
C GLY A 43 0.48 -2.85 0.86
N ILE A 44 1.14 -2.18 -0.10
CA ILE A 44 2.24 -2.80 -0.85
C ILE A 44 3.41 -3.09 0.11
N MET A 45 3.73 -4.37 0.29
CA MET A 45 4.78 -4.81 1.18
C MET A 45 6.17 -4.46 0.63
N PRO A 46 7.01 -3.71 1.37
CA PRO A 46 8.37 -3.42 0.92
C PRO A 46 9.31 -4.60 1.20
N HIS A 47 10.49 -4.61 0.55
CA HIS A 47 11.59 -5.54 0.80
C HIS A 47 11.25 -7.03 0.64
N GLN A 48 10.36 -7.37 -0.28
CA GLN A 48 10.01 -8.77 -0.57
C GLN A 48 11.06 -9.42 -1.48
N VAL A 49 11.27 -10.72 -1.34
CA VAL A 49 12.27 -11.45 -2.13
C VAL A 49 11.55 -12.39 -3.10
N LEU A 50 11.89 -12.31 -4.39
CA LEU A 50 11.30 -13.17 -5.42
C LEU A 50 11.49 -14.65 -5.05
N GLY A 51 10.41 -15.42 -5.03
CA GLY A 51 10.40 -16.85 -4.67
C GLY A 51 10.43 -17.15 -3.17
N ALA A 52 10.57 -16.14 -2.29
CA ALA A 52 10.43 -16.35 -0.85
C ALA A 52 8.98 -16.72 -0.49
N PRO A 53 8.76 -17.49 0.60
CA PRO A 53 7.42 -17.83 1.06
C PRO A 53 6.63 -16.59 1.50
N CYS A 54 5.31 -16.65 1.36
CA CYS A 54 4.37 -15.61 1.79
C CYS A 54 3.07 -16.24 2.32
N ASP A 55 2.31 -15.47 3.10
CA ASP A 55 1.20 -16.02 3.91
C ASP A 55 -0.21 -15.73 3.35
N ASN A 56 -0.40 -14.64 2.60
CA ASN A 56 -1.71 -14.21 2.11
C ASN A 56 -1.71 -14.00 0.60
N THR A 57 -2.50 -14.81 -0.12
CA THR A 57 -2.65 -14.76 -1.58
C THR A 57 -3.89 -14.00 -2.05
N THR A 58 -4.70 -13.49 -1.12
CA THR A 58 -6.03 -12.96 -1.41
C THR A 58 -6.13 -11.47 -1.09
N TYR A 59 -5.64 -11.05 0.07
CA TYR A 59 -5.72 -9.65 0.53
C TYR A 59 -4.32 -9.09 0.74
N TYR A 60 -4.11 -7.84 0.32
CA TYR A 60 -2.81 -7.14 0.39
C TYR A 60 -1.67 -8.01 -0.14
N ALA A 61 -1.96 -8.70 -1.25
CA ALA A 61 -1.07 -9.70 -1.83
C ALA A 61 0.07 -9.10 -2.65
N PHE A 62 0.27 -7.77 -2.65
CA PHE A 62 1.26 -7.08 -3.47
C PHE A 62 2.49 -6.64 -2.68
N GLY A 63 3.65 -6.63 -3.33
CA GLY A 63 4.91 -6.22 -2.72
C GLY A 63 5.96 -5.76 -3.72
N VAL A 64 7.07 -5.21 -3.23
CA VAL A 64 8.22 -4.77 -4.03
C VAL A 64 9.54 -5.20 -3.40
N ALA A 65 10.56 -5.41 -4.24
CA ALA A 65 11.86 -5.90 -3.78
C ALA A 65 12.73 -4.80 -3.18
N ASP A 66 12.77 -3.64 -3.83
CA ASP A 66 13.75 -2.60 -3.51
C ASP A 66 13.26 -1.57 -2.48
N GLY A 67 12.19 -1.89 -1.75
CA GLY A 67 11.66 -1.06 -0.66
C GLY A 67 10.92 0.20 -1.08
N TYR A 68 10.95 0.60 -2.35
CA TYR A 68 10.19 1.73 -2.88
C TYR A 68 9.45 1.39 -4.18
N VAL A 69 8.27 2.00 -4.32
CA VAL A 69 7.44 1.97 -5.52
C VAL A 69 7.58 3.35 -6.17
N SER A 70 8.06 3.43 -7.41
CA SER A 70 8.02 4.68 -8.19
C SER A 70 6.82 4.71 -9.14
N PHE A 71 6.37 5.91 -9.53
CA PHE A 71 5.40 6.10 -10.62
C PHE A 71 5.82 5.40 -11.93
N ALA A 72 7.13 5.30 -12.14
CA ALA A 72 7.77 4.59 -13.24
C ALA A 72 8.18 3.16 -12.88
N SER A 73 7.59 2.55 -11.84
CA SER A 73 7.80 1.13 -11.55
C SER A 73 7.33 0.35 -12.76
N GLN A 74 8.29 0.03 -13.62
CA GLN A 74 8.02 -0.76 -14.80
C GLN A 74 7.36 -2.08 -14.39
N PRO A 75 6.54 -2.67 -15.28
CA PRO A 75 6.14 -4.06 -15.17
C PRO A 75 7.38 -4.90 -14.82
N GLY A 76 7.40 -5.53 -13.64
CA GLY A 76 8.52 -6.35 -13.19
C GLY A 76 9.17 -5.99 -11.85
N ARG A 77 8.90 -4.81 -11.26
CA ARG A 77 9.32 -4.51 -9.88
C ARG A 77 8.26 -4.82 -8.83
N LEU A 78 7.00 -4.80 -9.26
CA LEU A 78 5.88 -5.28 -8.45
C LEU A 78 5.87 -6.81 -8.45
N MET A 79 5.62 -7.36 -7.28
CA MET A 79 5.42 -8.76 -7.03
C MET A 79 4.04 -8.99 -6.44
N PHE A 80 3.53 -10.20 -6.62
CA PHE A 80 2.35 -10.66 -5.93
C PHE A 80 2.64 -11.98 -5.20
N CYS A 81 1.99 -12.18 -4.07
CA CYS A 81 1.97 -13.43 -3.35
C CYS A 81 0.93 -14.33 -4.01
N GLY A 82 1.38 -15.46 -4.57
CA GLY A 82 0.53 -16.43 -5.24
C GLY A 82 0.86 -17.85 -4.81
N SER A 83 -0.08 -18.77 -4.99
CA SER A 83 0.13 -20.20 -4.80
C SER A 83 -0.27 -20.94 -6.07
N PRO A 84 0.68 -21.53 -6.81
CA PRO A 84 0.35 -22.53 -7.82
C PRO A 84 -0.38 -23.70 -7.13
N ARG A 85 -1.41 -24.27 -7.76
CA ARG A 85 -2.26 -25.31 -7.14
C ARG A 85 -1.40 -26.39 -6.45
N ARG A 86 -1.58 -26.53 -5.13
CA ARG A 86 -0.90 -27.48 -4.21
C ARG A 86 0.50 -27.10 -3.71
N TYR A 87 1.02 -25.91 -3.99
CA TYR A 87 2.32 -25.46 -3.47
C TYR A 87 2.19 -24.38 -2.40
N GLN A 88 3.17 -24.30 -1.51
CA GLN A 88 3.25 -23.21 -0.55
C GLN A 88 3.34 -21.85 -1.28
N PRO A 89 2.59 -20.81 -0.85
CA PRO A 89 2.59 -19.54 -1.54
C PRO A 89 3.96 -18.87 -1.54
N ARG A 90 4.29 -18.18 -2.63
CA ARG A 90 5.57 -17.49 -2.85
C ARG A 90 5.36 -16.17 -3.58
N TRP A 91 6.38 -15.32 -3.54
CA TRP A 91 6.42 -14.08 -4.32
C TRP A 91 6.76 -14.35 -5.80
N PHE A 92 5.91 -13.88 -6.70
CA PHE A 92 6.08 -13.93 -8.15
C PHE A 92 6.10 -12.52 -8.75
N ARG A 93 6.65 -12.35 -9.95
CA ARG A 93 6.55 -11.07 -10.66
C ARG A 93 5.11 -10.81 -11.08
N SER A 94 4.59 -9.63 -10.76
CA SER A 94 3.24 -9.22 -11.08
C SER A 94 3.13 -8.67 -12.50
N PRO A 95 1.98 -8.86 -13.18
CA PRO A 95 1.56 -8.00 -14.29
C PRO A 95 1.50 -6.52 -13.86
N PRO A 96 1.35 -5.59 -14.83
CA PRO A 96 1.16 -4.16 -14.53
C PRO A 96 -0.05 -3.95 -13.61
N MET A 97 0.06 -3.01 -12.66
CA MET A 97 -0.98 -2.72 -11.69
C MET A 97 -1.65 -1.37 -11.97
N ALA A 98 -2.98 -1.37 -11.96
CA ALA A 98 -3.85 -0.21 -12.19
C ALA A 98 -4.28 0.51 -10.90
N GLY A 99 -3.56 0.29 -9.80
CA GLY A 99 -3.85 0.87 -8.49
C GLY A 99 -5.05 0.23 -7.79
N VAL A 100 -5.97 1.08 -7.31
CA VAL A 100 -7.17 0.68 -6.57
C VAL A 100 -8.41 0.67 -7.46
N LYS A 101 -9.15 -0.44 -7.49
CA LYS A 101 -10.35 -0.63 -8.35
C LYS A 101 -11.46 -1.38 -7.63
N GLU A 102 -12.70 -1.14 -7.99
CA GLU A 102 -13.86 -1.86 -7.43
C GLU A 102 -14.07 -3.21 -8.13
N GLU A 103 -14.39 -4.25 -7.35
CA GLU A 103 -14.79 -5.55 -7.89
C GLU A 103 -16.06 -5.39 -8.75
N GLY A 104 -16.09 -6.05 -9.92
CA GLY A 104 -17.19 -5.98 -10.87
C GLY A 104 -17.19 -4.74 -11.78
N ALA A 105 -16.36 -3.72 -11.51
CA ALA A 105 -16.27 -2.55 -12.37
C ALA A 105 -15.62 -2.88 -13.73
N ASN A 106 -16.04 -2.16 -14.78
CA ASN A 106 -15.51 -2.35 -16.13
C ASN A 106 -14.01 -2.05 -16.20
N CYS A 107 -13.25 -2.90 -16.91
CA CYS A 107 -11.79 -2.79 -17.02
C CYS A 107 -11.26 -2.87 -18.46
N GLN A 108 -12.07 -2.55 -19.48
CA GLN A 108 -11.72 -2.67 -20.91
C GLN A 108 -10.32 -2.11 -21.29
N ASN A 109 -9.89 -1.02 -20.66
CA ASN A 109 -8.59 -0.37 -20.93
C ASN A 109 -7.40 -0.99 -20.17
N TYR A 110 -7.65 -2.00 -19.34
CA TYR A 110 -6.71 -2.58 -18.39
C TYR A 110 -6.55 -4.09 -18.61
N GLN A 111 -6.71 -4.55 -19.85
CA GLN A 111 -6.59 -5.97 -20.16
C GLN A 111 -5.22 -6.52 -19.71
N ASN A 112 -5.23 -7.64 -18.97
CA ASN A 112 -4.05 -8.25 -18.35
C ASN A 112 -3.36 -7.41 -17.25
N TYR A 113 -4.00 -6.35 -16.76
CA TYR A 113 -3.56 -5.65 -15.56
C TYR A 113 -4.17 -6.30 -14.32
N VAL A 114 -3.51 -6.03 -13.19
CA VAL A 114 -4.00 -6.35 -11.86
C VAL A 114 -4.40 -5.07 -11.12
N ALA A 115 -5.20 -5.21 -10.08
CA ALA A 115 -5.55 -4.12 -9.19
C ALA A 115 -5.76 -4.65 -7.77
N GLN A 116 -5.88 -3.74 -6.82
CA GLN A 116 -6.31 -4.07 -5.47
C GLN A 116 -7.66 -3.41 -5.21
N ALA A 117 -8.59 -4.10 -4.55
CA ALA A 117 -9.82 -3.44 -4.12
C ALA A 117 -9.58 -2.57 -2.86
N PRO A 118 -10.51 -1.66 -2.50
CA PRO A 118 -10.34 -0.79 -1.34
C PRO A 118 -10.12 -1.55 -0.03
N ASP A 119 -10.63 -2.77 0.07
CA ASP A 119 -10.48 -3.68 1.21
C ASP A 119 -9.19 -4.53 1.15
N GLY A 120 -8.36 -4.35 0.11
CA GLY A 120 -7.12 -5.10 -0.10
C GLY A 120 -7.26 -6.30 -1.04
N LEU A 121 -8.44 -6.61 -1.56
CA LEU A 121 -8.65 -7.80 -2.38
C LEU A 121 -7.84 -7.79 -3.68
N PHE A 122 -7.21 -8.91 -4.02
CA PHE A 122 -6.48 -9.05 -5.28
C PHE A 122 -7.46 -9.23 -6.45
N LEU A 123 -7.47 -8.23 -7.34
CA LEU A 123 -8.24 -8.21 -8.57
C LEU A 123 -7.39 -8.42 -9.81
N ILE A 124 -7.97 -9.09 -10.80
CA ILE A 124 -7.45 -9.20 -12.16
C ILE A 124 -8.51 -8.72 -13.15
N CYS A 125 -8.10 -7.99 -14.18
CA CYS A 125 -9.00 -7.64 -15.27
C CYS A 125 -9.14 -8.82 -16.23
N PHE A 126 -10.34 -9.41 -16.30
CA PHE A 126 -10.58 -10.60 -17.10
C PHE A 126 -11.91 -10.53 -17.85
N ALA A 127 -11.96 -11.16 -19.03
CA ALA A 127 -13.17 -11.25 -19.84
C ALA A 127 -14.00 -12.49 -19.46
N HIS A 128 -15.24 -12.29 -19.04
CA HIS A 128 -16.19 -13.35 -18.69
C HIS A 128 -17.62 -12.90 -19.07
N ASP A 129 -18.50 -13.83 -19.39
CA ASP A 129 -19.92 -13.55 -19.69
C ASP A 129 -20.16 -12.42 -20.73
N GLY A 130 -19.23 -12.25 -21.67
CA GLY A 130 -19.28 -11.21 -22.70
C GLY A 130 -18.92 -9.79 -22.23
N ILE A 131 -18.50 -9.63 -20.97
CA ILE A 131 -18.02 -8.38 -20.39
C ILE A 131 -16.53 -8.50 -19.99
N MET A 132 -15.90 -7.35 -19.74
CA MET A 132 -14.55 -7.28 -19.20
C MET A 132 -14.58 -6.41 -17.94
N SER A 133 -14.38 -7.04 -16.79
CA SER A 133 -14.46 -6.39 -15.48
C SER A 133 -13.42 -6.94 -14.50
N TRP A 134 -13.21 -6.19 -13.43
CA TRP A 134 -12.34 -6.60 -12.33
C TRP A 134 -12.97 -7.75 -11.57
N VAL A 135 -12.28 -8.88 -11.48
CA VAL A 135 -12.73 -10.06 -10.76
C VAL A 135 -11.68 -10.51 -9.76
N ARG A 136 -12.08 -11.30 -8.78
CA ARG A 136 -11.16 -11.96 -7.84
C ARG A 136 -10.15 -12.82 -8.57
N ALA A 137 -8.88 -12.71 -8.15
CA ALA A 137 -7.79 -13.51 -8.72
C ALA A 137 -7.62 -14.89 -8.05
N ASP A 138 -8.35 -15.17 -6.97
CA ASP A 138 -8.26 -16.43 -6.20
C ASP A 138 -9.37 -17.45 -6.50
N THR A 139 -10.31 -17.10 -7.39
CA THR A 139 -11.39 -17.98 -7.89
C THR A 139 -11.02 -18.60 -9.22
#